data_AF-A0A9C8VYV9-F1
#
_entry.id   AF-A0A9C8VYV9-F1
#
_cell.length_a   1.000
_cell.length_b   1.000
_cell.length_c   1.000
_cell.angle_alpha   90.00
_cell.angle_beta   90.00
_cell.angle_gamma   90.00
#
_symmetry.space_group_name_H-M   'P 1'
#
loop_
_entity.id
_entity.type
_entity.pdbx_description
1 polymer ?
#
loop_
_entity_poly.entity_id
_entity_poly.type
_entity_poly.pdbx_seq_one_letter_code
_entity_poly.pdbx_strand_id
1 'polypeptide(L)'
;MNFDIKLWVLILSTYLYAYKNANAQSRKRLIDSLPALYLGRISCFVLETSSMNKNQVEKKIINDLKYFKNEKEKLRTLWIK
;
A
#
# COMPACT_ATOMS: atom_id res chain seq x y z
N MET A 1 -13.67 -1.85 -9.96
CA MET A 1 -13.07 -1.88 -8.61
C MET A 1 -11.90 -0.90 -8.62
N ASN A 2 -11.93 0.17 -7.82
CA ASN A 2 -10.91 1.23 -7.89
C ASN A 2 -9.77 0.89 -6.92
N PHE A 3 -8.61 0.42 -7.42
CA PHE A 3 -7.44 0.10 -6.59
C PHE A 3 -6.61 1.36 -6.34
N ASP A 4 -7.23 2.31 -5.62
CA ASP A 4 -6.65 3.60 -5.33
C ASP A 4 -5.57 3.52 -4.24
N ILE A 5 -4.88 4.65 -4.04
CA ILE A 5 -3.82 4.77 -3.04
C ILE A 5 -4.31 4.48 -1.61
N LYS A 6 -5.54 4.87 -1.25
CA LYS A 6 -6.06 4.69 0.12
C LYS A 6 -6.24 3.20 0.41
N LEU A 7 -6.82 2.47 -0.54
CA LEU A 7 -6.99 1.02 -0.45
C LEU A 7 -5.62 0.32 -0.38
N TRP A 8 -4.66 0.73 -1.21
CA TRP A 8 -3.31 0.15 -1.19
C TRP A 8 -2.60 0.32 0.15
N VAL A 9 -2.63 1.52 0.73
CA VAL A 9 -2.01 1.75 2.04
C VAL A 9 -2.71 0.92 3.12
N LEU A 10 -4.04 0.82 3.09
CA LEU A 10 -4.79 -0.03 4.01
C LEU A 10 -4.36 -1.51 3.89
N ILE A 11 -4.28 -2.03 2.66
CA ILE A 11 -3.82 -3.41 2.40
C ILE A 11 -2.43 -3.63 2.99
N LEU A 12 -1.47 -2.73 2.71
CA LEU A 12 -0.11 -2.85 3.24
C LEU A 12 -0.09 -2.84 4.77
N SER A 13 -0.87 -1.96 5.41
CA SER A 13 -1.00 -1.91 6.86
C SER A 13 -1.56 -3.21 7.43
N THR A 14 -2.62 -3.74 6.83
CA THR A 14 -3.19 -5.03 7.23
C THR A 14 -2.19 -6.17 7.05
N TYR A 15 -1.41 -6.17 5.96
CA TYR A 15 -0.35 -7.15 5.73
C TYR A 15 0.73 -7.09 6.80
N LEU A 16 1.19 -5.89 7.17
CA LEU A 16 2.18 -5.70 8.23
C LEU A 16 1.68 -6.23 9.58
N TYR A 17 0.43 -5.92 9.93
CA TYR A 17 -0.17 -6.42 11.16
C TYR A 17 -0.34 -7.95 11.14
N ALA A 18 -0.83 -8.51 10.04
CA ALA A 18 -0.97 -9.96 9.88
C ALA A 18 0.40 -10.66 9.95
N TYR A 19 1.42 -10.09 9.31
CA TYR A 19 2.79 -10.61 9.30
C TYR A 19 3.39 -10.68 10.70
N LYS A 20 3.20 -9.63 11.52
CA LYS A 20 3.64 -9.60 12.93
C LYS A 20 3.11 -10.81 13.70
N ASN A 21 1.82 -11.10 13.56
CA ASN A 21 1.10 -12.13 14.33
C ASN A 21 1.11 -13.53 13.69
N ALA A 22 1.67 -13.68 12.49
CA ALA A 22 1.67 -14.92 11.74
C ALA A 22 2.85 -15.85 12.10
N ASN A 23 2.64 -17.15 11.96
CA ASN A 23 3.71 -18.16 11.96
C ASN A 23 4.54 -18.09 10.65
N ALA A 24 5.67 -18.81 10.60
CA ALA A 24 6.59 -18.79 9.46
C ALA A 24 5.92 -19.14 8.11
N GLN A 25 5.00 -20.12 8.10
CA GLN A 25 4.31 -20.53 6.88
C GLN A 25 3.36 -19.44 6.38
N SER A 26 2.57 -18.86 7.29
CA SER A 26 1.64 -17.77 6.95
C SER A 26 2.37 -16.50 6.53
N ARG A 27 3.52 -16.19 7.15
CA ARG A 27 4.40 -15.08 6.73
C ARG A 27 4.88 -15.24 5.29
N LYS A 28 5.32 -16.45 4.93
CA LYS A 28 5.72 -16.76 3.55
C LYS A 28 4.57 -16.52 2.57
N ARG A 29 3.38 -17.04 2.86
CA ARG A 29 2.19 -16.84 2.00
C ARG A 29 1.81 -15.37 1.84
N LEU A 30 1.91 -14.58 2.91
CA LEU A 30 1.68 -13.13 2.85
C LEU A 30 2.72 -12.43 1.96
N ILE A 31 4.00 -12.80 2.05
CA ILE A 31 5.02 -12.22 1.17
C ILE A 31 4.78 -12.64 -0.28
N ASP A 32 4.46 -13.91 -0.52
CA ASP A 32 4.26 -14.48 -1.86
C ASP A 32 3.03 -13.88 -2.58
N SER A 33 2.02 -13.38 -1.85
CA SER A 33 0.84 -12.74 -2.44
C SER A 33 1.01 -11.25 -2.75
N LEU A 34 1.98 -10.56 -2.14
CA LEU A 34 2.22 -9.13 -2.35
C LEU A 34 2.52 -8.75 -3.82
N PRO A 35 3.30 -9.51 -4.60
CA PRO A 35 3.61 -9.15 -5.98
C PRO A 35 2.35 -8.96 -6.86
N ALA A 36 1.35 -9.84 -6.74
CA ALA A 36 0.12 -9.73 -7.52
C ALA A 36 -0.66 -8.46 -7.17
N LEU A 37 -0.71 -8.10 -5.88
CA LEU A 37 -1.36 -6.88 -5.41
C LEU A 37 -0.59 -5.63 -5.85
N TYR A 38 0.74 -5.67 -5.79
CA TYR A 38 1.60 -4.58 -6.26
C TYR A 38 1.42 -4.33 -7.75
N LEU A 39 1.36 -5.39 -8.57
CA LEU A 39 1.05 -5.28 -10.00
C LEU A 39 -0.29 -4.58 -10.23
N GLY A 40 -1.34 -4.99 -9.51
CA GLY A 40 -2.65 -4.31 -9.57
C GLY A 40 -2.55 -2.82 -9.22
N ARG A 41 -1.81 -2.47 -8.16
CA ARG A 41 -1.61 -1.07 -7.75
C ARG A 41 -0.88 -0.26 -8.83
N ILE A 42 0.18 -0.80 -9.42
CA ILE A 42 0.96 -0.13 -10.45
C ILE A 42 0.14 0.05 -11.73
N SER A 43 -0.60 -0.96 -12.16
CA SER A 43 -1.50 -0.83 -13.32
C SER A 43 -2.53 0.29 -13.10
N CYS A 44 -3.13 0.38 -11.92
CA CYS A 44 -4.02 1.49 -11.59
C CYS A 44 -3.31 2.85 -11.57
N PHE A 45 -2.10 2.94 -11.02
CA PHE A 45 -1.32 4.18 -11.01
C PHE A 45 -0.99 4.66 -12.44
N VAL A 46 -0.60 3.74 -13.34
CA VAL A 46 -0.33 4.07 -14.75
C VAL A 46 -1.59 4.62 -15.42
N LEU A 47 -2.76 4.00 -15.18
CA LEU A 47 -4.03 4.49 -15.72
C LEU A 47 -4.41 5.86 -15.13
N GLU A 48 -4.30 6.04 -13.82
CA GLU A 48 -4.55 7.31 -13.11
C GLU A 48 -3.67 8.46 -13.64
N THR A 49 -2.46 8.15 -14.09
CA THR A 49 -1.45 9.14 -14.52
C THR A 49 -1.32 9.26 -16.04
N SER A 50 -2.12 8.51 -16.80
CA SER A 50 -1.99 8.40 -18.27
C SER A 50 -2.07 9.73 -19.01
N SER A 51 -2.86 10.68 -18.51
CA SER A 51 -3.01 12.03 -19.06
C SER A 51 -2.18 13.10 -18.35
N MET A 52 -1.33 12.70 -17.40
CA MET A 52 -0.52 13.62 -16.60
C MET A 52 0.88 13.79 -17.19
N ASN A 53 1.42 15.00 -17.12
CA ASN A 53 2.85 15.22 -17.37
C ASN A 53 3.69 14.85 -16.14
N LYS A 54 5.01 14.73 -16.33
CA LYS A 54 5.98 14.37 -15.28
C LYS A 54 5.79 15.15 -13.96
N ASN A 55 5.67 16.48 -14.04
CA ASN A 55 5.54 17.33 -12.86
C ASN A 55 4.22 17.08 -12.10
N GLN A 56 3.14 16.79 -12.82
CA GLN A 56 1.85 16.43 -12.21
C GLN A 56 1.92 15.06 -11.52
N VAL A 57 2.60 14.09 -12.14
CA VAL A 57 2.83 12.76 -11.55
C VAL A 57 3.65 12.86 -10.26
N GLU A 58 4.73 13.63 -10.25
CA GLU A 58 5.55 13.85 -9.05
C GLU A 58 4.73 14.49 -7.91
N LYS A 59 3.95 15.53 -8.22
CA LYS A 59 3.04 16.15 -7.24
C LYS A 59 2.03 15.15 -6.68
N LYS A 60 1.48 14.28 -7.53
CA LYS A 60 0.58 13.21 -7.09
C LYS A 60 1.28 12.23 -6.16
N ILE A 61 2.49 11.76 -6.49
CA ILE A 61 3.27 10.87 -5.63
C ILE A 61 3.49 11.51 -4.25
N ILE A 62 3.92 12.77 -4.21
CA ILE A 62 4.14 13.50 -2.95
C ILE A 62 2.84 13.61 -2.15
N ASN A 63 1.73 13.95 -2.80
CA ASN A 63 0.43 14.02 -2.15
C ASN A 63 -0.05 12.65 -1.65
N ASP A 64 0.25 11.58 -2.37
CA ASP A 64 -0.12 10.21 -2.01
C ASP A 64 0.64 9.71 -0.76
N LEU A 65 1.85 10.24 -0.49
CA LEU A 65 2.62 9.92 0.73
C LEU A 65 1.87 10.25 2.05
N LYS A 66 0.94 11.20 2.02
CA LYS A 66 0.15 11.55 3.22
C LYS A 66 -0.68 10.36 3.74
N TYR A 67 -1.13 9.48 2.85
CA TYR A 67 -1.90 8.30 3.23
C TYR A 67 -1.03 7.31 4.00
N PHE A 68 0.21 7.10 3.58
CA PHE A 68 1.19 6.29 4.32
C PHE A 68 1.50 6.88 5.69
N LYS A 69 1.66 8.20 5.79
CA LYS A 69 1.91 8.86 7.08
C LYS A 69 0.76 8.63 8.07
N ASN A 70 -0.48 8.78 7.62
CA ASN A 70 -1.66 8.60 8.47
C ASN A 70 -1.80 7.15 8.94
N GLU A 71 -1.59 6.18 8.05
CA GLU A 71 -1.69 4.77 8.41
C GLU A 71 -0.52 4.29 9.27
N LYS A 72 0.69 4.87 9.12
CA LYS A 72 1.83 4.59 10.00
C LYS A 72 1.51 4.89 11.46
N GLU A 73 0.86 6.01 11.76
CA GLU A 73 0.49 6.35 13.14
C GLU A 73 -0.53 5.36 13.71
N LYS A 74 -1.49 4.89 12.91
CA LYS A 74 -2.43 3.83 13.31
C LYS A 74 -1.72 2.50 13.53
N LEU A 75 -0.79 2.12 12.66
CA LEU A 75 0.02 0.91 12.84
C LEU A 75 0.84 0.99 14.11
N ARG A 76 1.43 2.15 14.44
CA ARG A 76 2.22 2.33 15.65
C ARG A 76 1.42 2.01 16.92
N THR A 77 0.16 2.41 17.00
CA THR A 77 -0.69 2.09 18.17
C THR A 77 -1.02 0.60 18.25
N LEU A 78 -1.24 -0.06 17.11
CA LEU A 78 -1.48 -1.51 17.03
C LEU A 78 -0.21 -2.34 17.25
N TRP A 79 0.97 -1.76 17.00
CA TRP A 79 2.26 -2.45 17.09
C TRP A 79 2.80 -2.50 18.52
N ILE A 80 2.46 -1.52 19.35
CA ILE A 80 2.88 -1.45 20.76
C ILE A 80 2.04 -2.38 21.65
N LYS A 81 0.80 -2.68 21.25
CA LYS A 81 0.01 -3.79 21.82
C LYS A 81 0.56 -5.14 21.36
#